data_AF-A0A1F6I6G5-F1
#
_entry.id   AF-A0A1F6I6G5-F1
#
_cell.length_a   1.000
_cell.length_b   1.000
_cell.length_c   1.000
_cell.angle_alpha   90.00
_cell.angle_beta   90.00
_cell.angle_gamma   90.00
#
_symmetry.space_group_name_H-M   'P 1'
#
loop_
_entity.id
_entity.type
_entity.pdbx_description
1 polymer ?
#
loop_
_entity_poly.entity_id
_entity_poly.type
_entity_poly.pdbx_seq_one_letter_code
_entity_poly.pdbx_strand_id
1 'polypeptide(L)'
;MNFSFFYKKGSAGYVKGEQISDYLGGKKNPEKGFEDDICLYVKTFPSGIIPKRTYIDVDDAPNTIEWIKGHPEVGIIVTAQTAKDFLSKELNRTDINVIPHAHCNYERWIRPEREIKRIGIIGSITSFQYPVDEFRKKLIDNGFELSYEQDYWNTYKSTPDMPGRLKVVRFYKTIDIQVVWRPKMATTHLKNPNKLVNAGSFGIPTVAYPEFNFENEWKGHYIPANTIDEMVKMLCALREDYGFYKDISAKALKKADENHIEKIIKLYEKL
;
A
#
# COMPACT_ATOMS: atom_id res chain seq x y z
N MET A 1 -21.49 5.89 -16.35
CA MET A 1 -20.09 5.92 -16.81
C MET A 1 -19.56 4.51 -16.68
N ASN A 2 -18.94 3.96 -17.72
CA ASN A 2 -18.48 2.57 -17.72
C ASN A 2 -16.97 2.53 -17.58
N PHE A 3 -16.44 1.52 -16.88
CA PHE A 3 -15.02 1.33 -16.65
C PHE A 3 -14.55 0.00 -17.24
N SER A 4 -13.34 0.01 -17.80
CA SER A 4 -12.62 -1.17 -18.27
C SER A 4 -11.23 -1.18 -17.66
N PHE A 5 -10.90 -2.23 -16.91
CA PHE A 5 -9.64 -2.38 -16.19
C PHE A 5 -8.74 -3.40 -16.89
N PHE A 6 -7.55 -2.97 -17.26
CA PHE A 6 -6.49 -3.80 -17.82
C PHE A 6 -5.39 -3.95 -16.78
N TYR A 7 -5.08 -5.17 -16.34
CA TYR A 7 -4.11 -5.36 -15.27
C TYR A 7 -3.37 -6.68 -15.35
N LYS A 8 -2.10 -6.67 -14.96
CA LYS A 8 -1.31 -7.88 -14.76
C LYS A 8 -1.46 -8.41 -13.34
N LYS A 9 -1.34 -9.73 -13.20
CA LYS A 9 -1.31 -10.40 -11.89
C LYS A 9 -0.18 -9.83 -11.02
N GLY A 10 -0.50 -9.43 -9.79
CA GLY A 10 0.40 -8.85 -8.80
C GLY A 10 -0.39 -8.05 -7.76
N SER A 11 0.26 -7.56 -6.70
CA SER A 11 -0.43 -6.83 -5.62
C SER A 11 -1.22 -5.62 -6.13
N ALA A 12 -0.62 -4.79 -6.98
CA ALA A 12 -1.28 -3.59 -7.50
C ALA A 12 -2.40 -3.95 -8.49
N GLY A 13 -2.18 -4.92 -9.38
CA GLY A 13 -3.22 -5.40 -10.29
C GLY A 13 -4.41 -6.01 -9.56
N TYR A 14 -4.17 -6.70 -8.44
CA TYR A 14 -5.26 -7.21 -7.59
C TYR A 14 -5.99 -6.06 -6.88
N VAL A 15 -5.28 -5.16 -6.20
CA VAL A 15 -5.89 -4.10 -5.39
C VAL A 15 -6.53 -3.01 -6.24
N LYS A 16 -5.85 -2.50 -7.26
CA LYS A 16 -6.33 -1.39 -8.11
C LYS A 16 -7.03 -1.83 -9.38
N GLY A 17 -6.71 -3.02 -9.90
CA GLY A 17 -7.34 -3.56 -11.09
C GLY A 17 -8.60 -4.35 -10.72
N GLU A 18 -8.41 -5.50 -10.11
CA GLU A 18 -9.50 -6.46 -9.85
C GLU A 18 -10.52 -5.94 -8.84
N GLN A 19 -10.08 -5.54 -7.65
CA GLN A 19 -10.99 -5.13 -6.58
C GLN A 19 -11.73 -3.84 -6.88
N ILE A 20 -11.05 -2.81 -7.41
CA ILE A 20 -11.72 -1.56 -7.81
C ILE A 20 -12.72 -1.84 -8.93
N SER A 21 -12.37 -2.70 -9.90
CA SER A 21 -13.31 -3.12 -10.95
C SER A 21 -14.57 -3.78 -10.36
N ASP A 22 -14.44 -4.65 -9.35
CA ASP A 22 -15.60 -5.24 -8.69
C ASP A 22 -16.49 -4.20 -8.02
N TYR A 23 -15.90 -3.22 -7.34
CA TYR A 23 -16.64 -2.17 -6.65
C TYR A 23 -17.32 -1.18 -7.61
N LEU A 24 -16.72 -0.89 -8.75
CA LEU A 24 -17.30 0.00 -9.78
C LEU A 24 -18.23 -0.71 -10.76
N GLY A 25 -18.33 -2.04 -10.72
CA GLY A 25 -19.00 -2.82 -11.77
C GLY A 25 -18.29 -2.73 -13.13
N GLY A 26 -16.98 -2.53 -13.13
CA GLY A 26 -16.15 -2.42 -14.33
C GLY A 26 -15.86 -3.78 -14.99
N LYS A 27 -15.51 -3.75 -16.27
CA LYS A 27 -15.05 -4.92 -17.02
C LYS A 27 -13.60 -5.24 -16.66
N LYS A 28 -13.29 -6.52 -16.43
CA LYS A 28 -11.94 -7.00 -16.10
C LYS A 28 -11.27 -7.59 -17.34
N ASN A 29 -10.19 -6.97 -17.79
CA ASN A 29 -9.40 -7.35 -18.98
C ASN A 29 -10.27 -7.70 -20.22
N PRO A 30 -11.21 -6.81 -20.64
CA PRO A 30 -12.05 -7.09 -21.80
C PRO A 30 -11.22 -7.12 -23.09
N GLU A 31 -11.57 -8.03 -24.00
CA GLU A 31 -10.96 -8.07 -25.35
C GLU A 31 -11.68 -7.14 -26.35
N LYS A 32 -12.93 -6.76 -26.07
CA LYS A 32 -13.78 -5.94 -26.94
C LYS A 32 -14.83 -5.15 -26.16
N GLY A 33 -15.37 -4.09 -26.77
CA GLY A 33 -16.49 -3.32 -26.22
C GLY A 33 -16.07 -2.37 -25.10
N PHE A 34 -14.81 -1.93 -25.08
CA PHE A 34 -14.24 -0.98 -24.11
C PHE A 34 -13.96 0.40 -24.73
N GLU A 35 -14.18 0.57 -26.03
CA GLU A 35 -13.75 1.71 -26.83
C GLU A 35 -14.34 3.05 -26.32
N ASP A 36 -15.54 3.01 -25.75
CA ASP A 36 -16.24 4.17 -25.17
C ASP A 36 -16.13 4.28 -23.64
N ASP A 37 -15.51 3.29 -22.98
CA ASP A 37 -15.34 3.23 -21.53
C ASP A 37 -14.17 4.13 -21.06
N ILE A 38 -14.09 4.37 -19.74
CA ILE A 38 -12.83 4.79 -19.11
C ILE A 38 -11.93 3.57 -18.98
N CYS A 39 -10.80 3.59 -19.67
CA CYS A 39 -9.84 2.49 -19.73
C CYS A 39 -8.69 2.74 -18.77
N LEU A 40 -8.55 1.86 -17.77
CA LEU A 40 -7.57 1.98 -16.69
C LEU A 40 -6.53 0.87 -16.82
N TYR A 41 -5.27 1.23 -17.02
CA TYR A 41 -4.17 0.27 -17.19
C TYR A 41 -3.29 0.24 -15.95
N VAL A 42 -3.34 -0.87 -15.20
CA VAL A 42 -2.59 -1.09 -13.96
C VAL A 42 -1.44 -2.06 -14.20
N LYS A 43 -0.19 -1.57 -14.09
CA LYS A 43 1.04 -2.36 -14.35
C LYS A 43 1.09 -2.99 -15.74
N THR A 44 0.40 -2.40 -16.72
CA THR A 44 0.36 -2.84 -18.11
C THR A 44 0.13 -1.64 -19.03
N PHE A 45 0.19 -1.85 -20.33
CA PHE A 45 0.03 -0.82 -21.35
C PHE A 45 -1.01 -1.25 -22.40
N PRO A 46 -1.66 -0.30 -23.08
CA PRO A 46 -2.43 -0.59 -24.28
C PRO A 46 -1.54 -1.24 -25.35
N SER A 47 -2.05 -2.27 -26.02
CA SER A 47 -1.47 -2.81 -27.25
C SER A 47 -2.38 -2.46 -28.42
N GLY A 48 -1.93 -1.58 -29.32
CA GLY A 48 -2.71 -1.16 -30.48
C GLY A 48 -3.45 0.16 -30.26
N ILE A 49 -4.74 0.20 -30.61
CA ILE A 49 -5.57 1.42 -30.52
C ILE A 49 -5.68 1.85 -29.05
N ILE A 50 -5.44 3.13 -28.79
CA ILE A 50 -5.58 3.76 -27.49
C ILE A 50 -6.94 4.47 -27.44
N PRO A 51 -7.90 4.00 -26.62
CA PRO A 51 -9.16 4.70 -26.42
C PRO A 51 -8.95 6.12 -25.91
N LYS A 52 -9.87 7.04 -26.26
CA LYS A 52 -9.77 8.46 -25.89
C LYS A 52 -9.69 8.71 -24.39
N ARG A 53 -10.35 7.86 -23.58
CA ARG A 53 -10.40 7.96 -22.10
C ARG A 53 -9.50 6.92 -21.45
N THR A 54 -8.23 6.93 -21.82
CA THR A 54 -7.21 6.02 -21.28
C THR A 54 -6.44 6.67 -20.14
N TYR A 55 -6.28 5.94 -19.02
CA TYR A 55 -5.39 6.31 -17.92
C TYR A 55 -4.37 5.20 -17.63
N ILE A 56 -3.12 5.58 -17.39
CA ILE A 56 -2.05 4.69 -16.95
C ILE A 56 -1.77 4.87 -15.46
N ASP A 57 -1.76 3.77 -14.71
CA ASP A 57 -1.42 3.74 -13.30
C ASP A 57 0.11 3.54 -13.12
N VAL A 58 0.78 4.58 -12.62
CA VAL A 58 2.23 4.62 -12.37
C VAL A 58 2.52 4.26 -10.91
N ASP A 59 1.93 3.18 -10.41
CA ASP A 59 2.33 2.62 -9.11
C ASP A 59 3.69 1.94 -9.26
N ASP A 60 4.74 2.36 -8.55
CA ASP A 60 6.01 1.62 -8.44
C ASP A 60 6.65 1.18 -9.79
N ALA A 61 6.45 1.94 -10.86
CA ALA A 61 6.79 1.53 -12.23
C ALA A 61 7.54 2.64 -12.99
N PRO A 62 8.84 2.85 -12.72
CA PRO A 62 9.61 3.90 -13.39
C PRO A 62 9.72 3.69 -14.90
N ASN A 63 9.66 2.44 -15.37
CA ASN A 63 9.68 2.09 -16.79
C ASN A 63 8.44 2.60 -17.56
N THR A 64 7.37 2.99 -16.86
CA THR A 64 6.15 3.56 -17.45
C THR A 64 6.36 5.00 -17.94
N ILE A 65 7.35 5.71 -17.39
CA ILE A 65 7.59 7.14 -17.67
C ILE A 65 7.92 7.36 -19.16
N GLU A 66 8.84 6.58 -19.72
CA GLU A 66 9.26 6.72 -21.12
C GLU A 66 8.11 6.44 -22.09
N TRP A 67 7.24 5.48 -21.76
CA TRP A 67 6.04 5.24 -22.55
C TRP A 67 5.09 6.45 -22.51
N ILE A 68 4.84 7.01 -21.34
CA ILE A 68 3.98 8.20 -21.18
C ILE A 68 4.52 9.41 -21.94
N LYS A 69 5.84 9.60 -22.01
CA LYS A 69 6.45 10.70 -22.81
C LYS A 69 6.08 10.62 -24.29
N GLY A 70 5.91 9.41 -24.83
CA GLY A 70 5.46 9.19 -26.22
C GLY A 70 3.94 9.26 -26.42
N HIS A 71 3.17 9.33 -25.33
CA HIS A 71 1.71 9.28 -25.32
C HIS A 71 1.10 10.41 -24.45
N PRO A 72 1.31 11.69 -24.81
CA PRO A 72 0.83 12.82 -24.01
C PRO A 72 -0.69 12.88 -23.88
N GLU A 73 -1.44 12.24 -24.78
CA GLU A 73 -2.89 12.14 -24.78
C GLU A 73 -3.45 11.28 -23.63
N VAL A 74 -2.64 10.40 -23.04
CA VAL A 74 -3.12 9.53 -21.95
C VAL A 74 -3.15 10.25 -20.62
N GLY A 75 -4.17 9.97 -19.82
CA GLY A 75 -4.24 10.41 -18.43
C GLY A 75 -3.28 9.62 -17.54
N ILE A 76 -2.85 10.23 -16.45
CA ILE A 76 -1.90 9.63 -15.51
C ILE A 76 -2.56 9.50 -14.14
N ILE A 77 -2.43 8.32 -13.53
CA ILE A 77 -2.80 8.05 -12.14
C ILE A 77 -1.54 7.68 -11.37
N VAL A 78 -1.36 8.28 -10.20
CA VAL A 78 -0.32 7.93 -9.22
C VAL A 78 -0.94 7.63 -7.86
N THR A 79 -0.18 6.97 -6.99
CA THR A 79 -0.65 6.49 -5.68
C THR A 79 -0.32 7.43 -4.52
N ALA A 80 0.47 8.47 -4.78
CA ALA A 80 1.13 9.31 -3.79
C ALA A 80 1.28 10.74 -4.33
N GLN A 81 1.21 11.74 -3.45
CA GLN A 81 1.44 13.14 -3.81
C GLN A 81 2.91 13.36 -4.19
N THR A 82 3.84 12.69 -3.52
CA THR A 82 5.26 12.72 -3.88
C THR A 82 5.52 12.23 -5.31
N ALA A 83 4.80 11.19 -5.74
CA ALA A 83 4.87 10.68 -7.10
C ALA A 83 4.30 11.68 -8.11
N LYS A 84 3.19 12.36 -7.77
CA LYS A 84 2.64 13.45 -8.58
C LYS A 84 3.64 14.58 -8.74
N ASP A 85 4.25 15.05 -7.65
CA ASP A 85 5.18 16.17 -7.68
C ASP A 85 6.43 15.84 -8.52
N PHE A 86 6.92 14.61 -8.41
CA PHE A 86 8.02 14.11 -9.22
C PHE A 86 7.65 14.03 -10.71
N LEU A 87 6.55 13.35 -11.06
CA LEU A 87 6.14 13.19 -12.45
C LEU A 87 5.70 14.50 -13.10
N SER A 88 5.11 15.43 -12.34
CA SER A 88 4.72 16.73 -12.87
C SER A 88 5.93 17.49 -13.41
N LYS A 89 7.07 17.40 -12.71
CA LYS A 89 8.34 18.00 -13.15
C LYS A 89 8.97 17.22 -14.29
N GLU A 90 9.04 15.90 -14.16
CA GLU A 90 9.68 15.01 -15.16
C GLU A 90 8.97 15.05 -16.52
N LEU A 91 7.64 15.18 -16.52
CA LEU A 91 6.81 15.18 -17.73
C LEU A 91 6.35 16.58 -18.15
N ASN A 92 6.62 17.61 -17.34
CA ASN A 92 6.08 18.96 -17.51
C ASN A 92 4.54 18.96 -17.67
N ARG A 93 3.85 18.24 -16.77
CA ARG A 93 2.39 18.03 -16.79
C ARG A 93 1.77 18.34 -15.44
N THR A 94 0.56 18.91 -15.42
CA THR A 94 -0.18 19.22 -14.19
C THR A 94 -1.42 18.35 -14.00
N ASP A 95 -1.85 17.67 -15.06
CA ASP A 95 -3.06 16.85 -15.17
C ASP A 95 -2.84 15.40 -14.67
N ILE A 96 -2.07 15.26 -13.59
CA ILE A 96 -1.80 13.97 -12.94
C ILE A 96 -2.79 13.78 -11.78
N ASN A 97 -3.51 12.66 -11.80
CA ASN A 97 -4.49 12.28 -10.80
C ASN A 97 -3.83 11.49 -9.66
N VAL A 98 -4.09 11.88 -8.42
CA VAL A 98 -3.66 11.11 -7.25
C VAL A 98 -4.82 10.22 -6.80
N ILE A 99 -4.69 8.93 -7.02
CA ILE A 99 -5.63 7.92 -6.54
C ILE A 99 -4.84 6.86 -5.76
N PRO A 100 -4.78 6.98 -4.42
CA PRO A 100 -4.05 6.05 -3.57
C PRO A 100 -4.58 4.61 -3.64
N HIS A 101 -3.82 3.67 -3.09
CA HIS A 101 -4.35 2.32 -2.85
C HIS A 101 -5.44 2.37 -1.79
N ALA A 102 -6.51 1.59 -2.00
CA ALA A 102 -7.46 1.29 -0.95
C ALA A 102 -6.81 0.35 0.08
N HIS A 103 -7.02 0.60 1.37
CA HIS A 103 -6.54 -0.31 2.41
C HIS A 103 -7.40 -1.58 2.47
N CYS A 104 -6.85 -2.71 2.93
CA CYS A 104 -7.55 -3.99 2.87
C CYS A 104 -8.72 -4.14 3.87
N ASN A 105 -8.78 -3.29 4.91
CA ASN A 105 -9.79 -3.33 5.98
C ASN A 105 -11.14 -2.70 5.62
N TYR A 106 -11.82 -3.17 4.57
CA TYR A 106 -13.10 -2.60 4.14
C TYR A 106 -14.19 -2.69 5.20
N GLU A 107 -14.10 -3.69 6.07
CA GLU A 107 -15.04 -3.93 7.16
C GLU A 107 -14.74 -3.09 8.42
N ARG A 108 -13.70 -2.24 8.37
CA ARG A 108 -13.31 -1.34 9.47
C ARG A 108 -13.10 -2.06 10.81
N TRP A 109 -12.57 -3.29 10.77
CA TRP A 109 -12.25 -4.02 11.98
C TRP A 109 -11.09 -3.33 12.71
N ILE A 110 -11.24 -3.11 14.01
CA ILE A 110 -10.20 -2.48 14.85
C ILE A 110 -9.64 -3.53 15.81
N ARG A 111 -8.32 -3.48 16.03
CA ARG A 111 -7.65 -4.34 16.99
C ARG A 111 -8.30 -4.18 18.37
N PRO A 112 -8.78 -5.27 19.01
CA PRO A 112 -9.32 -5.20 20.34
C PRO A 112 -8.21 -4.92 21.36
N GLU A 113 -8.60 -4.41 22.52
CA GLU A 113 -7.70 -4.27 23.65
C GLU A 113 -7.22 -5.65 24.10
N ARG A 114 -5.90 -5.85 24.04
CA ARG A 114 -5.18 -7.06 24.47
C ARG A 114 -3.72 -6.72 24.71
N GLU A 115 -3.01 -7.62 25.38
CA GLU A 115 -1.55 -7.53 25.58
C GLU A 115 -0.82 -7.21 24.27
N ILE A 116 0.17 -6.32 24.34
CA ILE A 116 1.00 -5.93 23.20
C ILE A 116 2.21 -6.86 23.19
N LYS A 117 2.19 -7.86 22.31
CA LYS A 117 3.20 -8.92 22.28
C LYS A 117 3.68 -9.29 20.88
N ARG A 118 2.79 -9.24 19.89
CA ARG A 118 3.05 -9.76 18.54
C ARG A 118 3.48 -8.67 17.59
N ILE A 119 4.70 -8.80 17.07
CA ILE A 119 5.30 -7.90 16.09
C ILE A 119 5.11 -8.50 14.70
N GLY A 120 4.58 -7.71 13.78
CA GLY A 120 4.27 -8.12 12.43
C GLY A 120 5.26 -7.63 11.40
N ILE A 121 5.73 -8.54 10.55
CA ILE A 121 6.34 -8.23 9.25
C ILE A 121 5.49 -8.89 8.15
N ILE A 122 5.11 -8.12 7.13
CA ILE A 122 4.37 -8.65 5.96
C ILE A 122 5.02 -8.20 4.65
N GLY A 123 5.18 -9.13 3.71
CA GLY A 123 5.54 -8.87 2.33
C GLY A 123 6.67 -9.74 1.78
N SER A 124 7.27 -9.33 0.68
CA SER A 124 8.43 -10.00 0.07
C SER A 124 9.67 -9.93 0.97
N ILE A 125 10.72 -10.70 0.65
CA ILE A 125 12.04 -10.61 1.33
C ILE A 125 12.63 -9.20 1.32
N THR A 126 12.26 -8.36 0.36
CA THR A 126 12.68 -6.95 0.28
C THR A 126 11.87 -6.03 1.20
N SER A 127 10.81 -6.54 1.85
CA SER A 127 9.96 -5.79 2.77
C SER A 127 10.59 -5.57 4.15
N PHE A 128 11.59 -6.38 4.52
CA PHE A 128 12.37 -6.23 5.74
C PHE A 128 13.83 -6.61 5.46
N GLN A 129 14.72 -5.62 5.43
CA GLN A 129 16.08 -5.74 4.89
C GLN A 129 17.15 -6.06 5.94
N TYR A 130 16.75 -6.30 7.18
CA TYR A 130 17.64 -6.76 8.25
C TYR A 130 17.47 -8.29 8.42
N PRO A 131 18.51 -9.04 8.84
CA PRO A 131 18.40 -10.48 9.05
C PRO A 131 17.26 -10.85 10.00
N VAL A 132 16.27 -11.59 9.51
CA VAL A 132 15.03 -11.88 10.24
C VAL A 132 15.30 -12.70 11.50
N ASP A 133 16.23 -13.64 11.45
CA ASP A 133 16.56 -14.48 12.63
C ASP A 133 17.27 -13.68 13.72
N GLU A 134 18.13 -12.73 13.35
CA GLU A 134 18.73 -11.82 14.33
C GLU A 134 17.68 -10.89 14.96
N PHE A 135 16.76 -10.37 14.14
CA PHE A 135 15.66 -9.55 14.66
C PHE A 135 14.75 -10.36 15.58
N ARG A 136 14.44 -11.60 15.22
CA ARG A 136 13.63 -12.51 16.03
C ARG A 136 14.29 -12.75 17.40
N LYS A 137 15.61 -12.96 17.45
CA LYS A 137 16.35 -13.08 18.72
C LYS A 137 16.20 -11.81 19.57
N LYS A 138 16.45 -10.63 18.99
CA LYS A 138 16.26 -9.34 19.67
C LYS A 138 14.83 -9.17 20.21
N LEU A 139 13.81 -9.59 19.47
CA LEU A 139 12.42 -9.56 19.91
C LEU A 139 12.16 -10.52 21.09
N ILE A 140 12.66 -11.76 21.01
CA ILE A 140 12.53 -12.76 22.09
C ILE A 140 13.20 -12.25 23.37
N ASP A 141 14.41 -11.69 23.28
CA ASP A 141 15.15 -11.14 24.42
C ASP A 141 14.39 -10.00 25.12
N ASN A 142 13.47 -9.36 24.39
CA ASN A 142 12.60 -8.30 24.90
C ASN A 142 11.16 -8.77 25.17
N GLY A 143 10.87 -10.07 25.13
CA GLY A 143 9.55 -10.63 25.44
C GLY A 143 8.49 -10.46 24.35
N PHE A 144 8.89 -10.26 23.09
CA PHE A 144 8.00 -10.17 21.94
C PHE A 144 7.98 -11.45 21.10
N GLU A 145 6.89 -11.63 20.34
CA GLU A 145 6.72 -12.71 19.36
C GLU A 145 6.78 -12.13 17.94
N LEU A 146 7.51 -12.75 17.02
CA LEU A 146 7.53 -12.34 15.61
C LEU A 146 6.51 -13.15 14.80
N SER A 147 5.56 -12.45 14.18
CA SER A 147 4.74 -12.96 13.08
C SER A 147 5.31 -12.44 11.76
N TYR A 148 5.84 -13.34 10.93
CA TYR A 148 6.40 -12.98 9.63
C TYR A 148 5.69 -13.72 8.50
N GLU A 149 4.93 -12.98 7.70
CA GLU A 149 4.30 -13.48 6.48
C GLU A 149 5.21 -13.13 5.29
N GLN A 150 6.16 -14.03 5.00
CA GLN A 150 7.08 -13.89 3.87
C GLN A 150 6.42 -14.37 2.58
N ASP A 151 6.59 -13.60 1.50
CA ASP A 151 6.17 -13.98 0.15
C ASP A 151 4.66 -14.22 -0.01
N TYR A 152 3.90 -13.28 0.57
CA TYR A 152 2.45 -13.16 0.47
C TYR A 152 1.86 -13.44 -0.93
N TRP A 153 2.60 -13.13 -2.01
CA TRP A 153 2.12 -13.39 -3.37
C TRP A 153 2.18 -14.87 -3.76
N ASN A 154 3.19 -15.63 -3.32
CA ASN A 154 3.19 -17.07 -3.49
C ASN A 154 2.21 -17.75 -2.52
N THR A 155 1.92 -17.16 -1.35
CA THR A 155 0.83 -17.61 -0.46
C THR A 155 -0.57 -17.44 -1.09
N TYR A 156 -0.73 -16.56 -2.09
CA TYR A 156 -1.96 -16.46 -2.88
C TYR A 156 -2.27 -17.79 -3.60
N LYS A 157 -1.24 -18.51 -4.06
CA LYS A 157 -1.38 -19.78 -4.80
C LYS A 157 -1.66 -20.99 -3.91
N SER A 158 -1.26 -20.96 -2.64
CA SER A 158 -1.28 -22.14 -1.75
C SER A 158 -2.57 -22.32 -0.95
N THR A 159 -3.49 -21.37 -1.00
CA THR A 159 -4.80 -21.43 -0.31
C THR A 159 -5.89 -20.89 -1.24
N PRO A 160 -6.37 -21.70 -2.20
CA PRO A 160 -7.28 -21.26 -3.26
C PRO A 160 -8.63 -20.77 -2.73
N ASP A 161 -9.06 -21.25 -1.56
CA ASP A 161 -10.40 -20.96 -1.00
C ASP A 161 -10.51 -19.60 -0.29
N MET A 162 -9.41 -18.85 -0.16
CA MET A 162 -9.41 -17.54 0.49
C MET A 162 -8.92 -16.44 -0.46
N PRO A 163 -9.75 -15.43 -0.77
CA PRO A 163 -9.33 -14.26 -1.52
C PRO A 163 -8.10 -13.60 -0.88
N GLY A 164 -7.15 -13.14 -1.69
CA GLY A 164 -5.88 -12.56 -1.23
C GLY A 164 -6.08 -11.50 -0.13
N ARG A 165 -7.02 -10.57 -0.33
CA ARG A 165 -7.36 -9.52 0.65
C ARG A 165 -7.55 -10.08 2.06
N LEU A 166 -8.32 -11.16 2.18
CA LEU A 166 -8.68 -11.73 3.47
C LEU A 166 -7.48 -12.36 4.18
N LYS A 167 -6.44 -12.80 3.45
CA LYS A 167 -5.17 -13.25 4.04
C LYS A 167 -4.41 -12.09 4.67
N VAL A 168 -4.35 -10.93 4.00
CA VAL A 168 -3.75 -9.70 4.56
C VAL A 168 -4.51 -9.25 5.80
N VAL A 169 -5.85 -9.23 5.71
CA VAL A 169 -6.73 -8.89 6.83
C VAL A 169 -6.50 -9.85 8.01
N ARG A 170 -6.38 -11.15 7.75
CA ARG A 170 -6.10 -12.15 8.78
C ARG A 170 -4.77 -11.87 9.47
N PHE A 171 -3.71 -11.58 8.71
CA PHE A 171 -2.41 -11.22 9.27
C PHE A 171 -2.52 -9.99 10.18
N TYR A 172 -3.15 -8.90 9.74
CA TYR A 172 -3.29 -7.72 10.60
C TYR A 172 -4.11 -8.00 11.87
N LYS A 173 -5.10 -8.90 11.81
CA LYS A 173 -5.85 -9.32 13.02
C LYS A 173 -4.99 -10.06 14.05
N THR A 174 -3.86 -10.65 13.68
CA THR A 174 -3.02 -11.43 14.60
C THR A 174 -1.93 -10.63 15.30
N ILE A 175 -1.55 -9.46 14.79
CA ILE A 175 -0.41 -8.67 15.31
C ILE A 175 -0.87 -7.49 16.19
N ASP A 176 0.07 -6.89 16.91
CA ASP A 176 -0.17 -5.74 17.78
C ASP A 176 0.59 -4.48 17.36
N ILE A 177 1.75 -4.67 16.74
CA ILE A 177 2.59 -3.61 16.16
C ILE A 177 3.13 -4.13 14.82
N GLN A 178 3.13 -3.28 13.79
CA GLN A 178 3.83 -3.58 12.54
C GLN A 178 5.25 -2.99 12.56
N VAL A 179 6.20 -3.65 11.93
CA VAL A 179 7.51 -3.04 11.61
C VAL A 179 7.81 -3.03 10.12
N VAL A 180 8.50 -1.98 9.67
CA VAL A 180 8.99 -1.85 8.29
C VAL A 180 10.44 -1.39 8.30
N TRP A 181 11.33 -2.15 7.69
CA TRP A 181 12.76 -1.83 7.65
C TRP A 181 13.31 -1.94 6.24
N ARG A 182 13.37 -0.81 5.51
CA ARG A 182 13.84 -0.78 4.11
C ARG A 182 14.82 0.36 3.79
N PRO A 183 15.97 0.47 4.46
CA PRO A 183 16.94 1.55 4.20
C PRO A 183 17.36 1.70 2.73
N LYS A 184 17.47 0.59 1.98
CA LYS A 184 17.87 0.62 0.56
C LYS A 184 16.79 1.18 -0.38
N MET A 185 15.59 1.45 0.12
CA MET A 185 14.45 1.98 -0.65
C MET A 185 14.06 3.39 -0.20
N ALA A 186 14.87 4.05 0.64
CA ALA A 186 14.46 5.27 1.31
C ALA A 186 14.21 6.47 0.37
N THR A 187 14.81 6.51 -0.82
CA THR A 187 14.86 7.72 -1.67
C THR A 187 13.93 7.69 -2.90
N THR A 188 13.10 6.67 -3.05
CA THR A 188 12.29 6.52 -4.28
C THR A 188 10.99 7.31 -4.20
N HIS A 189 10.72 8.14 -5.21
CA HIS A 189 9.56 9.03 -5.30
C HIS A 189 8.26 8.36 -5.76
N LEU A 190 8.34 7.18 -6.40
CA LEU A 190 7.18 6.48 -6.97
C LEU A 190 6.58 5.42 -6.04
N LYS A 191 7.06 5.35 -4.79
CA LYS A 191 6.57 4.40 -3.78
C LYS A 191 5.40 4.97 -3.01
N ASN A 192 4.57 4.08 -2.51
CA ASN A 192 3.39 4.43 -1.72
C ASN A 192 3.56 4.04 -0.23
N PRO A 193 2.85 4.71 0.69
CA PRO A 193 2.86 4.38 2.12
C PRO A 193 1.93 3.22 2.49
N ASN A 194 1.53 2.35 1.55
CA ASN A 194 0.43 1.39 1.75
C ASN A 194 0.63 0.41 2.94
N LYS A 195 1.87 0.13 3.36
CA LYS A 195 2.10 -0.66 4.58
C LYS A 195 1.62 0.10 5.84
N LEU A 196 1.89 1.40 5.92
CA LEU A 196 1.41 2.25 7.03
C LEU A 196 -0.11 2.38 6.97
N VAL A 197 -0.65 2.63 5.77
CA VAL A 197 -2.11 2.74 5.54
C VAL A 197 -2.83 1.48 6.01
N ASN A 198 -2.37 0.29 5.60
CA ASN A 198 -3.00 -0.95 5.98
C ASN A 198 -2.95 -1.16 7.49
N ALA A 199 -1.79 -1.10 8.15
CA ALA A 199 -1.71 -1.28 9.59
C ALA A 199 -2.55 -0.24 10.36
N GLY A 200 -2.46 1.03 9.96
CA GLY A 200 -3.24 2.12 10.55
C GLY A 200 -4.74 1.86 10.48
N SER A 201 -5.24 1.29 9.38
CA SER A 201 -6.68 0.99 9.23
C SER A 201 -7.22 -0.01 10.26
N PHE A 202 -6.36 -0.82 10.90
CA PHE A 202 -6.72 -1.75 11.99
C PHE A 202 -6.47 -1.15 13.38
N GLY A 203 -6.00 0.09 13.47
CA GLY A 203 -5.52 0.69 14.72
C GLY A 203 -4.21 0.08 15.21
N ILE A 204 -3.34 -0.38 14.29
CA ILE A 204 -2.05 -1.00 14.63
C ILE A 204 -0.94 0.02 14.40
N PRO A 205 -0.23 0.46 15.45
CA PRO A 205 0.95 1.32 15.30
C PRO A 205 2.01 0.66 14.40
N THR A 206 2.75 1.49 13.66
CA THR A 206 3.90 1.03 12.90
C THR A 206 5.16 1.73 13.38
N VAL A 207 6.21 0.95 13.66
CA VAL A 207 7.59 1.45 13.82
C VAL A 207 8.34 1.18 12.52
N ALA A 208 8.87 2.21 11.86
CA ALA A 208 9.45 2.05 10.54
C ALA A 208 10.72 2.86 10.32
N TYR A 209 11.57 2.37 9.42
CA TYR A 209 12.60 3.20 8.82
C TYR A 209 11.96 4.39 8.09
N PRO A 210 12.46 5.63 8.26
CA PRO A 210 11.84 6.82 7.71
C PRO A 210 12.10 6.97 6.20
N GLU A 211 11.32 6.25 5.40
CA GLU A 211 11.36 6.37 3.95
C GLU A 211 10.82 7.73 3.48
N PHE A 212 11.29 8.22 2.33
CA PHE A 212 10.90 9.52 1.78
C PHE A 212 9.38 9.71 1.73
N ASN A 213 8.62 8.73 1.23
CA ASN A 213 7.15 8.87 1.16
C ASN A 213 6.48 8.74 2.54
N PHE A 214 7.12 8.07 3.50
CA PHE A 214 6.59 8.01 4.87
C PHE A 214 6.75 9.38 5.54
N GLU A 215 7.90 10.03 5.37
CA GLU A 215 8.18 11.35 5.90
C GLU A 215 7.36 12.47 5.24
N ASN A 216 7.04 12.35 3.96
CA ASN A 216 6.31 13.40 3.25
C ASN A 216 4.78 13.25 3.33
N GLU A 217 4.26 12.03 3.52
CA GLU A 217 2.80 11.80 3.51
C GLU A 217 2.22 11.31 4.82
N TRP A 218 3.05 10.72 5.69
CA TRP A 218 2.63 10.01 6.89
C TRP A 218 3.33 10.47 8.17
N LYS A 219 4.12 11.56 8.13
CA LYS A 219 4.81 12.11 9.30
C LYS A 219 3.85 12.33 10.47
N GLY A 220 4.25 11.86 11.65
CA GLY A 220 3.43 11.92 12.87
C GLY A 220 2.34 10.86 12.98
N HIS A 221 2.17 9.98 11.98
CA HIS A 221 1.18 8.89 11.97
C HIS A 221 1.83 7.50 12.05
N TYR A 222 3.15 7.47 12.27
CA TYR A 222 3.95 6.29 12.54
C TYR A 222 5.15 6.71 13.40
N ILE A 223 5.91 5.74 13.92
CA ILE A 223 7.10 6.00 14.72
C ILE A 223 8.36 5.75 13.87
N PRO A 224 9.18 6.77 13.56
CA PRO A 224 10.42 6.57 12.83
C PRO A 224 11.49 5.92 13.71
N ALA A 225 12.29 5.04 13.11
CA ALA A 225 13.49 4.45 13.71
C ALA A 225 14.62 4.37 12.67
N ASN A 226 15.79 4.94 12.97
CA ASN A 226 16.95 4.98 12.07
C ASN A 226 17.92 3.83 12.30
N THR A 227 17.77 3.08 13.39
CA THR A 227 18.51 1.84 13.68
C THR A 227 17.57 0.72 14.14
N ILE A 228 18.02 -0.54 14.07
CA ILE A 228 17.27 -1.67 14.62
C ILE A 228 17.13 -1.57 16.14
N ASP A 229 18.15 -1.05 16.83
CA ASP A 229 18.08 -0.89 18.28
C ASP A 229 17.10 0.22 18.68
N GLU A 230 17.03 1.32 17.93
CA GLU A 230 15.96 2.31 18.07
C GLU A 230 14.58 1.70 17.80
N MET A 231 14.45 0.85 16.78
CA MET A 231 13.20 0.15 16.50
C MET A 231 12.78 -0.69 17.70
N VAL A 232 13.66 -1.53 18.25
CA VAL A 232 13.37 -2.35 19.44
C VAL A 232 13.01 -1.47 20.64
N LYS A 233 13.73 -0.37 20.87
CA LYS A 233 13.41 0.60 21.93
C LYS A 233 11.99 1.16 21.78
N MET A 234 11.57 1.51 20.57
CA MET A 234 10.22 2.02 20.30
C MET A 234 9.14 0.94 20.46
N LEU A 235 9.45 -0.33 20.17
CA LEU A 235 8.56 -1.44 20.47
C LEU A 235 8.33 -1.61 21.97
N CYS A 236 9.40 -1.54 22.78
CA CYS A 236 9.29 -1.57 24.25
C CYS A 236 8.46 -0.39 24.77
N ALA A 237 8.72 0.83 24.29
CA ALA A 237 7.95 2.02 24.66
C ALA A 237 6.45 1.88 24.36
N LEU A 238 6.09 1.32 23.20
CA LEU A 238 4.69 1.06 22.84
C LEU A 238 4.01 0.03 23.77
N ARG A 239 4.76 -0.96 24.27
CA ARG A 239 4.23 -1.96 25.22
C ARG A 239 4.10 -1.41 26.63
N GLU A 240 5.07 -0.62 27.07
CA GLU A 240 5.17 -0.09 28.44
C GLU A 240 4.27 1.13 28.67
N ASP A 241 4.07 1.96 27.64
CA ASP A 241 3.19 3.12 27.68
C ASP A 241 1.98 2.90 26.76
N TYR A 242 0.87 2.45 27.36
CA TYR A 242 -0.36 2.23 26.62
C TYR A 242 -1.03 3.53 26.15
N GLY A 243 -0.76 4.66 26.82
CA GLY A 243 -1.20 5.98 26.38
C GLY A 243 -0.53 6.37 25.06
N PHE A 244 0.78 6.18 24.98
CA PHE A 244 1.55 6.37 23.74
C PHE A 244 1.07 5.45 22.62
N TYR A 245 0.79 4.17 22.92
CA TYR A 245 0.21 3.25 21.95
C TYR A 245 -1.12 3.75 21.39
N LYS A 246 -2.05 4.17 22.26
CA LYS A 246 -3.37 4.67 21.83
C LYS A 246 -3.27 5.94 21.00
N ASP A 247 -2.38 6.85 21.36
CA ASP A 247 -2.17 8.10 20.60
C ASP A 247 -1.71 7.82 19.17
N ILE A 248 -0.66 6.99 18.99
CA ILE A 248 -0.17 6.64 17.66
C ILE A 248 -1.20 5.83 16.87
N SER A 249 -1.87 4.87 17.51
CA SER A 249 -2.94 4.07 16.89
C SER A 249 -4.08 4.95 16.38
N ALA A 250 -4.56 5.91 17.19
CA ALA A 250 -5.66 6.80 16.82
C ALA A 250 -5.28 7.74 15.66
N LYS A 251 -4.06 8.28 15.67
CA LYS A 251 -3.52 9.09 14.55
C LYS A 251 -3.46 8.27 13.27
N ALA A 252 -2.85 7.09 13.31
CA ALA A 252 -2.73 6.20 12.16
C ALA A 252 -4.10 5.78 11.60
N LEU A 253 -5.07 5.47 12.48
CA LEU A 253 -6.42 5.09 12.10
C LEU A 253 -7.15 6.22 11.37
N LYS A 254 -7.10 7.44 11.92
CA LYS A 254 -7.71 8.62 11.29
C LYS A 254 -7.13 8.88 9.91
N LYS A 255 -5.81 8.77 9.76
CA LYS A 255 -5.13 8.99 8.47
C LYS A 255 -5.44 7.88 7.47
N ALA A 256 -5.42 6.62 7.90
CA ALA A 256 -5.75 5.47 7.06
C ALA A 256 -7.17 5.55 6.47
N ASP A 257 -8.13 6.16 7.18
CA ASP A 257 -9.51 6.30 6.69
C ASP A 257 -9.60 7.12 5.39
N GLU A 258 -8.62 7.96 5.05
CA GLU A 258 -8.54 8.62 3.74
C GLU A 258 -8.44 7.63 2.58
N ASN A 259 -7.91 6.44 2.85
CA ASN A 259 -7.71 5.35 1.89
C ASN A 259 -8.81 4.26 1.98
N HIS A 260 -9.93 4.52 2.67
CA HIS A 260 -11.05 3.59 2.68
C HIS A 260 -11.61 3.40 1.26
N ILE A 261 -12.03 2.18 0.90
CA ILE A 261 -12.49 1.85 -0.45
C ILE A 261 -13.57 2.81 -0.94
N GLU A 262 -14.55 3.16 -0.09
CA GLU A 262 -15.62 4.12 -0.42
C GLU A 262 -15.10 5.50 -0.82
N LYS A 263 -13.97 5.95 -0.27
CA LYS A 263 -13.36 7.24 -0.65
C LYS A 263 -12.55 7.10 -1.93
N ILE A 264 -11.83 5.98 -2.09
CA ILE A 264 -11.05 5.69 -3.30
C ILE A 264 -11.97 5.56 -4.53
N ILE A 265 -13.10 4.89 -4.41
CA ILE A 265 -14.09 4.77 -5.49
C ILE A 265 -14.56 6.14 -5.98
N LYS A 266 -14.84 7.08 -5.07
CA LYS A 266 -15.22 8.46 -5.41
C LYS A 266 -14.14 9.24 -6.15
N LEU A 267 -12.88 8.82 -6.09
CA LEU A 267 -11.80 9.42 -6.88
C LEU A 267 -11.82 8.88 -8.32
N TYR A 268 -12.08 7.58 -8.51
CA TYR A 268 -12.24 6.99 -9.84
C TYR A 268 -13.46 7.52 -10.59
N GLU A 269 -14.58 7.77 -9.89
CA GLU A 269 -15.81 8.34 -10.47
C GLU A 269 -15.63 9.78 -11.00
N LYS A 270 -14.53 10.45 -10.65
CA LYS A 270 -14.21 11.81 -11.10
C LYS A 270 -13.29 11.85 -12.32
N LEU A 271 -12.83 10.70 -12.81
CA LEU A 271 -12.03 10.58 -14.04
C LEU A 271 -12.89 10.77 -15.30
#